data_AF-A0A6N0HMS9-F1
#
_entry.id   AF-A0A6N0HMS9-F1
#
_cell.length_a   1.000
_cell.length_b   1.000
_cell.length_c   1.000
_cell.angle_alpha   90.00
_cell.angle_beta   90.00
_cell.angle_gamma   90.00
#
_symmetry.space_group_name_H-M   'P 1'
#
loop_
_entity.id
_entity.type
_entity.pdbx_description
1 polymer ?
#
loop_
_entity_poly.entity_id
_entity_poly.type
_entity_poly.pdbx_seq_one_letter_code
_entity_poly.pdbx_strand_id
1 'polypeptide(L)'
;MINYIKQKSAGDDTILIIGTRTPNWPTITGVIPTAINIPYTRFKNKEKALEIIGDLLGVQIDELPDFSYAKTLVLYCNGIWCGQIPTSVTTLLKYSYPTAKIKYFRGSIQNWKALGLTTVNL
;
A
#
# COMPACT_ATOMS: atom_id res chain seq x y z
N MET A 1 -11.21 -0.08 -5.05
CA MET A 1 -10.04 0.42 -5.79
C MET A 1 -10.38 1.70 -6.55
N ILE A 2 -11.23 1.66 -7.57
CA ILE A 2 -11.60 2.85 -8.38
C ILE A 2 -12.02 4.06 -7.53
N ASN A 3 -12.90 3.88 -6.53
CA ASN A 3 -13.34 4.97 -5.66
C ASN A 3 -12.16 5.62 -4.89
N TYR A 4 -11.24 4.80 -4.36
CA TYR A 4 -10.04 5.30 -3.66
C TYR A 4 -9.11 6.07 -4.61
N ILE A 5 -8.96 5.63 -5.86
CA ILE A 5 -8.17 6.35 -6.87
C ILE A 5 -8.81 7.70 -7.17
N LYS A 6 -10.14 7.75 -7.34
CA LYS A 6 -10.86 9.01 -7.58
C LYS A 6 -10.66 10.00 -6.43
N GLN A 7 -10.82 9.55 -5.19
CA GLN A 7 -10.61 10.39 -3.99
C GLN A 7 -9.16 10.87 -3.91
N LYS A 8 -8.19 9.97 -4.09
CA LYS A 8 -6.76 10.35 -4.07
C LYS A 8 -6.41 11.33 -5.18
N SER A 9 -6.95 11.13 -6.39
CA SER A 9 -6.76 12.04 -7.52
C SER A 9 -7.42 13.41 -7.32
N ALA A 10 -8.44 13.49 -6.46
CA ALA A 10 -9.10 14.73 -6.07
C ALA A 10 -8.38 15.47 -4.92
N GLY A 11 -7.22 14.94 -4.45
CA GLY A 11 -6.41 15.57 -3.40
C GLY A 11 -6.62 14.99 -2.00
N ASP A 12 -7.34 13.86 -1.84
CA ASP A 12 -7.46 13.23 -0.53
C ASP A 12 -6.14 12.55 -0.12
N ASP A 13 -5.32 13.27 0.65
CA ASP A 13 -4.05 12.80 1.18
C ASP A 13 -4.19 11.87 2.37
N THR A 14 -5.40 11.62 2.86
CA THR A 14 -5.65 10.61 3.90
C THR A 14 -5.65 9.19 3.32
N ILE A 15 -5.58 9.03 2.00
CA ILE A 15 -5.56 7.74 1.31
C ILE A 15 -4.17 7.49 0.70
N LEU A 16 -3.70 6.25 0.79
CA LEU A 16 -2.45 5.83 0.17
C LEU A 16 -2.64 4.51 -0.57
N ILE A 17 -2.43 4.52 -1.88
CA ILE A 17 -2.48 3.30 -2.70
C ILE A 17 -1.05 2.76 -2.82
N ILE A 18 -0.84 1.51 -2.39
CA ILE A 18 0.49 0.92 -2.24
C ILE A 18 0.58 -0.37 -3.05
N GLY A 19 1.51 -0.38 -4.01
CA GLY A 19 2.01 -1.61 -4.62
C GLY A 19 3.03 -2.27 -3.71
N THR A 20 2.88 -3.57 -3.44
CA THR A 20 3.82 -4.32 -2.57
C THR A 20 4.91 -5.07 -3.34
N ARG A 21 4.97 -4.87 -4.66
CA ARG A 21 5.81 -5.64 -5.59
C ARG A 21 7.28 -5.24 -5.42
N THR A 22 8.18 -6.17 -5.70
CA THR A 22 9.62 -5.87 -5.73
C THR A 22 9.93 -4.87 -6.86
N PRO A 23 10.94 -3.97 -6.70
CA PRO A 23 11.09 -2.75 -7.51
C PRO A 23 11.14 -2.94 -9.04
N ASN A 24 11.66 -4.06 -9.52
CA ASN A 24 11.76 -4.30 -10.97
C ASN A 24 10.38 -4.38 -11.63
N TRP A 25 9.37 -4.96 -10.95
CA TRP A 25 8.05 -5.19 -11.54
C TRP A 25 7.26 -3.92 -11.82
N PRO A 26 7.15 -2.94 -10.89
CA PRO A 26 6.56 -1.64 -11.17
C PRO A 26 7.15 -0.94 -12.38
N THR A 27 8.48 -0.96 -12.56
CA THR A 27 9.15 -0.32 -13.69
C THR A 27 8.87 -1.05 -15.01
N ILE A 28 8.86 -2.39 -15.00
CA ILE A 28 8.66 -3.20 -16.22
C ILE A 28 7.18 -3.24 -16.64
N THR A 29 6.26 -3.28 -15.67
CA THR A 29 4.84 -3.58 -15.92
C THR A 29 3.90 -2.44 -15.57
N GLY A 30 4.43 -1.30 -15.14
CA GLY A 30 3.65 -0.17 -14.65
C GLY A 30 2.98 -0.43 -13.30
N VAL A 31 2.33 0.61 -12.80
CA VAL A 31 1.56 0.66 -11.56
C VAL A 31 0.13 1.13 -11.82
N ILE A 32 -0.75 0.87 -10.85
CA ILE A 32 -2.07 1.49 -10.83
C ILE A 32 -1.89 3.01 -10.62
N PRO A 33 -2.64 3.88 -11.33
CA PRO A 33 -2.52 5.33 -11.18
C PRO A 33 -2.60 5.78 -9.72
N THR A 34 -1.88 6.84 -9.37
CA THR A 34 -1.75 7.41 -8.00
C THR A 34 -1.03 6.52 -6.97
N ALA A 35 -0.65 5.29 -7.32
CA ALA A 35 0.02 4.39 -6.41
C ALA A 35 1.50 4.74 -6.22
N ILE A 36 1.98 4.56 -5.00
CA ILE A 36 3.42 4.41 -4.72
C ILE A 36 3.77 2.92 -4.61
N ASN A 37 5.05 2.58 -4.67
CA ASN A 37 5.51 1.21 -4.45
C ASN A 37 6.35 1.08 -3.19
N ILE A 38 5.88 0.28 -2.24
CA ILE A 38 6.60 -0.10 -1.02
C ILE A 38 6.75 -1.62 -1.05
N PRO A 39 7.90 -2.17 -1.49
CA PRO A 39 8.11 -3.60 -1.56
C PRO A 39 7.84 -4.28 -0.22
N TYR A 40 7.16 -5.43 -0.22
CA TYR A 40 6.82 -6.15 1.01
C TYR A 40 8.04 -6.50 1.88
N THR A 41 9.22 -6.62 1.26
CA THR A 41 10.50 -6.88 1.93
C THR A 41 10.91 -5.75 2.87
N ARG A 42 10.47 -4.51 2.63
CA ARG A 42 10.73 -3.38 3.53
C ARG A 42 10.06 -3.54 4.88
N PHE A 43 8.94 -4.26 4.94
CA PHE A 43 8.21 -4.57 6.17
C PHE A 43 8.80 -5.77 6.95
N LYS A 44 9.88 -6.40 6.47
CA LYS A 44 10.49 -7.55 7.18
C LYS A 44 11.47 -7.12 8.28
N ASN A 45 12.14 -5.99 8.10
CA ASN A 45 13.06 -5.43 9.09
C ASN A 45 12.31 -4.42 9.96
N LYS A 46 12.49 -4.49 11.29
CA LYS A 46 11.73 -3.67 12.24
C LYS A 46 12.01 -2.18 12.07
N GLU A 47 13.27 -1.78 12.00
CA GLU A 47 13.62 -0.36 11.89
C GLU A 47 13.01 0.25 10.61
N LYS A 48 13.20 -0.40 9.47
CA LYS A 48 12.65 0.04 8.18
C LYS A 48 11.12 0.06 8.14
N ALA A 49 10.48 -0.90 8.81
CA ALA A 49 9.02 -0.93 8.89
C ALA A 49 8.51 0.28 9.70
N LEU A 50 9.13 0.59 10.83
CA LEU A 50 8.76 1.74 11.66
C LEU A 50 9.03 3.07 10.97
N GLU A 51 10.16 3.21 10.29
CA GLU A 51 10.47 4.39 9.44
C GLU A 51 9.37 4.62 8.40
N ILE A 52 8.98 3.59 7.65
CA ILE A 52 7.90 3.68 6.67
C ILE A 52 6.57 4.06 7.33
N ILE A 53 6.23 3.43 8.45
CA ILE A 53 4.98 3.71 9.18
C ILE A 53 4.95 5.17 9.63
N GLY A 54 6.06 5.68 10.15
CA GLY A 54 6.24 7.06 10.57
C GLY A 54 6.13 8.05 9.42
N ASP A 55 7.03 7.91 8.45
CA ASP A 55 7.28 8.92 7.43
C ASP A 55 6.19 8.94 6.35
N LEU A 56 5.62 7.77 6.01
CA LEU A 56 4.73 7.63 4.86
C LEU A 56 3.28 7.35 5.23
N LEU A 57 3.05 6.64 6.34
CA LEU A 57 1.71 6.14 6.67
C LEU A 57 0.94 7.01 7.67
N GLY A 58 1.54 8.12 8.11
CA GLY A 58 0.91 9.14 8.96
C GLY A 58 0.75 8.70 10.41
N VAL A 59 1.76 8.04 10.97
CA VAL A 59 1.75 7.59 12.37
C VAL A 59 2.89 8.27 13.10
N GLN A 60 2.68 8.74 14.32
CA GLN A 60 3.77 9.25 15.15
C GLN A 60 4.37 8.07 15.93
N ILE A 61 5.66 7.84 15.75
CA ILE A 61 6.38 6.71 16.38
C ILE A 61 7.19 7.25 17.56
N ASP A 62 6.52 7.34 18.72
CA ASP A 62 7.11 7.68 20.02
C ASP A 62 6.96 6.49 21.00
N GLU A 63 7.19 6.69 22.30
CA GLU A 63 6.97 5.65 23.34
C GLU A 63 5.54 5.10 23.32
N LEU A 64 4.55 5.97 23.05
CA LEU A 64 3.17 5.61 22.80
C LEU A 64 2.80 6.06 21.37
N PRO A 65 2.75 5.14 20.39
CA PRO A 65 2.45 5.51 19.01
C PRO A 65 1.05 6.13 18.84
N ASP A 66 0.96 7.25 18.12
CA ASP A 66 -0.30 7.92 17.77
C ASP A 66 -0.71 7.62 16.32
N PHE A 67 -1.93 7.09 16.17
CA PHE A 67 -2.53 6.71 14.90
C PHE A 67 -3.64 7.67 14.45
N SER A 68 -3.83 8.80 15.13
CA SER A 68 -4.88 9.80 14.83
C SER A 68 -4.82 10.29 13.38
N TYR A 69 -3.63 10.35 12.80
CA TYR A 69 -3.38 10.77 11.42
C TYR A 69 -3.15 9.62 10.44
N ALA A 70 -3.35 8.37 10.88
CA ALA A 70 -3.05 7.19 10.07
C ALA A 70 -3.88 7.18 8.77
N LYS A 71 -3.18 7.04 7.65
CA LYS A 71 -3.78 6.99 6.31
C LYS A 71 -4.58 5.70 6.10
N THR A 72 -5.58 5.76 5.23
CA THR A 72 -6.24 4.56 4.70
C THR A 72 -5.34 3.93 3.64
N LEU A 73 -4.82 2.74 3.91
CA LEU A 73 -3.92 2.02 3.03
C LEU A 73 -4.71 1.12 2.09
N VAL A 74 -4.51 1.26 0.78
CA VAL A 74 -5.11 0.40 -0.24
C VAL A 74 -4.01 -0.40 -0.92
N LEU A 75 -3.86 -1.65 -0.52
CA LEU A 75 -2.75 -2.53 -0.91
C LEU A 75 -3.10 -3.36 -2.15
N TYR A 76 -2.15 -3.50 -3.07
CA TYR A 76 -2.22 -4.41 -4.22
C TYR A 76 -0.84 -5.01 -4.59
N CYS A 77 -0.84 -6.09 -5.37
CA CYS A 77 0.36 -6.83 -5.80
C CYS A 77 0.20 -7.24 -7.28
N ASN A 78 0.66 -8.44 -7.65
CA ASN A 78 0.63 -9.01 -8.99
C ASN A 78 -0.77 -9.54 -9.34
N GLY A 79 -1.35 -10.36 -8.48
CA GLY A 79 -2.65 -11.01 -8.73
C GLY A 79 -3.20 -11.61 -7.44
N ILE A 80 -4.36 -12.28 -7.55
CA ILE A 80 -5.08 -12.86 -6.42
C ILE A 80 -4.29 -13.89 -5.60
N TRP A 81 -3.32 -14.53 -6.24
CA TRP A 81 -2.42 -15.53 -5.66
C TRP A 81 -1.22 -14.93 -4.90
N CYS A 82 -1.01 -13.61 -4.96
CA CYS A 82 0.18 -12.99 -4.40
C CYS A 82 0.16 -12.94 -2.86
N GLY A 83 1.06 -13.68 -2.21
CA GLY A 83 1.24 -13.69 -0.74
C GLY A 83 1.97 -12.47 -0.13
N GLN A 84 2.39 -11.50 -0.96
CA GLN A 84 3.12 -10.32 -0.48
C GLN A 84 2.22 -9.37 0.33
N ILE A 85 0.96 -9.20 -0.06
CA ILE A 85 0.01 -8.35 0.68
C ILE A 85 -0.32 -8.94 2.05
N PRO A 86 -0.69 -10.24 2.19
CA PRO A 86 -0.84 -10.85 3.51
C PRO A 86 0.36 -10.63 4.42
N THR A 87 1.58 -10.77 3.89
CA THR A 87 2.82 -10.50 4.65
C THR A 87 2.86 -9.05 5.15
N SER A 88 2.64 -8.07 4.27
CA SER A 88 2.60 -6.65 4.63
C SER A 88 1.51 -6.34 5.66
N VAL A 89 0.31 -6.89 5.50
CA VAL A 89 -0.82 -6.69 6.44
C VAL A 89 -0.47 -7.25 7.82
N THR A 90 0.05 -8.47 7.89
CA THR A 90 0.45 -9.07 9.17
C THR A 90 1.49 -8.23 9.90
N THR A 91 2.47 -7.67 9.19
CA THR A 91 3.44 -6.75 9.81
C THR A 91 2.76 -5.47 10.30
N LEU A 92 1.92 -4.83 9.49
CA LEU A 92 1.23 -3.60 9.89
C LEU A 92 0.38 -3.81 11.15
N LEU A 93 -0.35 -4.93 11.23
CA LEU A 93 -1.13 -5.31 12.41
C LEU A 93 -0.25 -5.59 13.63
N LYS A 94 0.93 -6.19 13.44
CA LYS A 94 1.91 -6.39 14.53
C LYS A 94 2.37 -5.07 15.16
N TYR A 95 2.38 -3.99 14.39
CA TYR A 95 2.67 -2.63 14.87
C TYR A 95 1.41 -1.83 15.18
N SER A 96 0.29 -2.50 15.47
CA SER A 96 -0.97 -1.89 15.89
C SER A 96 -1.61 -0.94 14.87
N TYR A 97 -1.23 -1.04 13.58
CA TYR A 97 -1.86 -0.21 12.56
C TYR A 97 -3.36 -0.51 12.50
N PRO A 98 -4.25 0.50 12.45
CA PRO A 98 -5.68 0.28 12.58
C PRO A 98 -6.23 -0.63 11.47
N THR A 99 -6.81 -1.77 11.83
CA THR A 99 -7.36 -2.74 10.87
C THR A 99 -8.39 -2.11 9.93
N ALA A 100 -9.22 -1.20 10.46
CA ALA A 100 -10.23 -0.48 9.67
C ALA A 100 -9.63 0.41 8.57
N LYS A 101 -8.36 0.81 8.69
CA LYS A 101 -7.62 1.62 7.71
C LYS A 101 -6.89 0.78 6.66
N ILE A 102 -6.87 -0.54 6.78
CA ILE A 102 -6.21 -1.43 5.81
C ILE A 102 -7.25 -2.00 4.83
N LYS A 103 -7.06 -1.73 3.54
CA LYS A 103 -7.91 -2.21 2.44
C LYS A 103 -7.08 -3.05 1.49
N TYR A 104 -7.61 -4.21 1.11
CA TYR A 104 -6.94 -5.13 0.20
C TYR A 104 -7.70 -5.24 -1.12
N PHE A 105 -7.09 -4.80 -2.22
CA PHE A 105 -7.59 -5.08 -3.55
C PHE A 105 -7.14 -6.47 -4.05
N ARG A 106 -7.95 -7.50 -3.77
CA ARG A 106 -7.64 -8.91 -4.07
C ARG A 106 -7.28 -9.19 -5.53
N GLY A 107 -8.02 -8.62 -6.49
CA GLY A 107 -7.75 -8.82 -7.91
C GLY A 107 -6.36 -8.31 -8.34
N SER A 108 -5.82 -7.32 -7.61
CA SER A 108 -4.50 -6.74 -7.85
C SER A 108 -4.29 -6.27 -9.29
N ILE A 109 -3.05 -6.02 -9.71
CA ILE A 109 -2.78 -5.41 -11.03
C ILE A 109 -3.14 -6.33 -12.21
N GLN A 110 -3.14 -7.65 -12.05
CA GLN A 110 -3.62 -8.59 -13.07
C GLN A 110 -5.10 -8.35 -13.40
N ASN A 111 -5.98 -8.26 -12.41
CA ASN A 111 -7.39 -7.99 -12.66
C ASN A 111 -7.61 -6.56 -13.20
N TRP A 112 -6.84 -5.58 -12.71
CA TRP A 112 -6.85 -4.22 -13.26
C TRP A 112 -6.57 -4.20 -14.77
N LYS A 113 -5.50 -4.86 -15.19
CA LYS A 113 -5.10 -4.95 -16.61
C LYS A 113 -6.07 -5.79 -17.44
N ALA A 114 -6.60 -6.88 -16.89
CA ALA A 114 -7.59 -7.71 -17.57
C ALA A 114 -8.88 -6.94 -17.92
N LEU A 115 -9.19 -5.89 -17.15
CA LEU A 115 -10.30 -4.98 -17.42
C LEU A 115 -9.94 -3.86 -18.42
N GLY A 116 -8.75 -3.86 -19.01
CA GLY A 116 -8.29 -2.83 -19.94
C GLY A 116 -8.00 -1.48 -19.29
N LEU A 117 -7.83 -1.43 -17.96
CA LEU A 117 -7.60 -0.19 -17.23
C LEU A 117 -6.14 0.26 -17.33
N THR A 118 -5.95 1.58 -17.44
CA THR A 118 -4.64 2.21 -17.63
C THR A 118 -3.66 1.94 -16.48
N THR A 119 -2.38 1.73 -16.83
CA THR A 119 -1.26 1.74 -15.89
C THR A 119 -0.32 2.90 -16.23
N VAL A 120 0.43 3.37 -15.23
CA VAL A 120 1.46 4.42 -15.39
C VAL A 120 2.82 3.89 -14.97
N ASN A 121 3.90 4.54 -15.37
CA ASN A 121 5.24 4.21 -14.88
C ASN A 121 5.56 5.00 -13.61
N LEU A 122 6.41 4.44 -12.75
CA LEU A 122 6.98 5.11 -11.57
C LEU A 122 8.28 5.81 -11.93
#